data_AF-A0ABD1LUC7-F1
#
_entry.id   AF-A0ABD1LUC7-F1
#
_cell.length_a   1.000
_cell.length_b   1.000
_cell.length_c   1.000
_cell.angle_alpha   90.00
_cell.angle_beta   90.00
_cell.angle_gamma   90.00
#
_symmetry.space_group_name_H-M   'P 1'
#
loop_
_entity.id
_entity.type
_entity.pdbx_description
1 polymer ?
#
loop_
_entity_poly.entity_id
_entity_poly.type
_entity_poly.pdbx_seq_one_letter_code
_entity_poly.pdbx_strand_id
1 'polypeptide(L)'
;MMMEEAAEEQQRRRLKLEEALEIQSLRRIISAYLNYPDAAEEDVRRYERSYRKLPPAHKALLSHYPRKFQRLRWCISMNSRFIFSMLQAFEPPIDMSQDVEFSEDLPPELGRKDHLDSEGINTCSCDSAPVRITCSVSDQHGCVEGSNHACRSHAPTHPNEEVDIESCNQANAGSHSPSLVHAKETSEYCGSPISDSNGNVMDTSSQQQWLDPSLQLNVPLVDVDKVRCIIRNIVRDWAAEGKKERDQCYAPILEELNMLFPNRSKESPPTCLVPGAGLGRLALEISCLGFISQGNEFSYYMMICSSFILNQSQTSDEWKIYPWIHSNCNSLSDNDQLRPVSIPDIHPASAGITEGFSMCGGDFVEVYSDSSQIGAWDAVATCFFIDTAHNVVEYIEIISKILKDGGVWINLGPLLYHFADMYGQDDEMSMELSLEDVKRAALHYGFEFEKERIIETTYSTNPRSMMQNRYFAAFWTMRKKSAAVQQQVP
;
A
#
# COMPACT_ATOMS: atom_id res chain seq x y z
N MET A 1 4.53 -3.76 -48.55
CA MET A 1 3.32 -4.49 -48.99
C MET A 1 3.22 -5.84 -48.29
N MET A 2 3.23 -7.03 -48.93
CA MET A 2 2.71 -8.24 -48.23
C MET A 2 3.31 -8.57 -46.84
N MET A 3 4.63 -8.43 -46.63
CA MET A 3 5.22 -8.65 -45.28
C MET A 3 4.91 -7.51 -44.28
N GLU A 4 4.61 -6.32 -44.79
CA GLU A 4 4.31 -5.09 -44.05
C GLU A 4 2.84 -5.10 -43.63
N GLU A 5 1.92 -5.46 -44.55
CA GLU A 5 0.51 -5.71 -44.28
C GLU A 5 0.33 -6.84 -43.26
N ALA A 6 1.09 -7.93 -43.37
CA ALA A 6 1.09 -9.02 -42.39
C ALA A 6 1.61 -8.58 -41.01
N ALA A 7 2.65 -7.75 -40.95
CA ALA A 7 3.17 -7.21 -39.69
C ALA A 7 2.17 -6.22 -39.04
N GLU A 8 1.53 -5.36 -39.81
CA GLU A 8 0.46 -4.48 -39.30
C GLU A 8 -0.78 -5.27 -38.85
N GLU A 9 -1.14 -6.36 -39.53
CA GLU A 9 -2.23 -7.23 -39.10
C GLU A 9 -1.89 -7.96 -37.80
N GLN A 10 -0.67 -8.47 -37.66
CA GLN A 10 -0.18 -9.08 -36.43
C GLN A 10 -0.16 -8.07 -35.26
N GLN A 11 0.30 -6.84 -35.49
CA GLN A 11 0.27 -5.78 -34.48
C GLN A 11 -1.18 -5.41 -34.09
N ARG A 12 -2.10 -5.30 -35.05
CA ARG A 12 -3.53 -5.06 -34.77
C ARG A 12 -4.18 -6.21 -34.00
N ARG A 13 -3.77 -7.46 -34.22
CA ARG A 13 -4.24 -8.62 -33.44
C ARG A 13 -3.67 -8.59 -32.01
N ARG A 14 -2.39 -8.23 -31.85
CA ARG A 14 -1.73 -8.09 -30.55
C ARG A 14 -2.41 -7.01 -29.68
N LEU A 15 -2.58 -5.80 -30.20
CA LEU A 15 -3.22 -4.70 -29.47
C LEU A 15 -4.66 -5.04 -29.01
N LYS A 16 -5.43 -5.74 -29.86
CA LYS A 16 -6.77 -6.23 -29.50
C LYS A 16 -6.75 -7.29 -28.40
N LEU A 17 -5.71 -8.13 -28.37
CA LEU A 17 -5.53 -9.09 -27.28
C LEU A 17 -5.22 -8.33 -25.99
N GLU A 18 -4.24 -7.43 -26.00
CA GLU A 18 -3.85 -6.61 -24.84
C GLU A 18 -5.06 -5.83 -24.26
N GLU A 19 -5.85 -5.15 -25.10
CA GLU A 19 -7.09 -4.46 -24.70
C GLU A 19 -8.12 -5.41 -24.07
N ALA A 20 -8.30 -6.62 -24.63
CA ALA A 20 -9.20 -7.63 -24.08
C ALA A 20 -8.75 -8.17 -22.72
N LEU A 21 -7.44 -8.36 -22.53
CA LEU A 21 -6.84 -8.77 -21.25
C LEU A 21 -6.97 -7.68 -20.19
N GLU A 22 -6.80 -6.42 -20.59
CA GLU A 22 -6.99 -5.26 -19.73
C GLU A 22 -8.45 -5.13 -19.27
N ILE A 23 -9.43 -5.29 -20.18
CA ILE A 23 -10.86 -5.36 -19.83
C ILE A 23 -11.13 -6.52 -18.87
N GLN A 24 -10.51 -7.69 -19.08
CA GLN A 24 -10.68 -8.85 -18.20
C GLN A 24 -10.12 -8.59 -16.79
N SER A 25 -8.92 -8.01 -16.68
CA SER A 25 -8.34 -7.62 -15.38
C SER A 25 -9.20 -6.55 -14.70
N LEU A 26 -9.60 -5.49 -15.41
CA LEU A 26 -10.41 -4.41 -14.84
C LEU A 26 -11.77 -4.92 -14.33
N ARG A 27 -12.46 -5.80 -15.08
CA ARG A 27 -13.68 -6.48 -14.62
C ARG A 27 -13.42 -7.30 -13.34
N ARG A 28 -12.33 -8.06 -13.26
CA ARG A 28 -11.93 -8.83 -12.07
C ARG A 28 -11.67 -7.93 -10.85
N ILE A 29 -11.01 -6.78 -11.06
CA ILE A 29 -10.67 -5.81 -10.01
C ILE A 29 -11.91 -5.09 -9.49
N ILE A 30 -12.82 -4.67 -10.37
CA ILE A 30 -14.13 -4.12 -9.98
C ILE A 30 -14.91 -5.17 -9.17
N SER A 31 -14.97 -6.42 -9.64
CA SER A 31 -15.60 -7.51 -8.89
C SER A 31 -14.96 -7.75 -7.53
N ALA A 32 -13.64 -7.58 -7.38
CA ALA A 32 -12.95 -7.70 -6.08
C ALA A 32 -13.41 -6.62 -5.08
N TYR A 33 -13.54 -5.38 -5.54
CA TYR A 33 -14.11 -4.29 -4.75
C TYR A 33 -15.57 -4.55 -4.36
N LEU A 34 -16.38 -5.07 -5.28
CA LEU A 34 -17.79 -5.41 -5.03
C LEU A 34 -17.96 -6.55 -4.01
N ASN A 35 -17.02 -7.51 -3.97
CA ASN A 35 -17.04 -8.65 -3.04
C ASN A 35 -16.42 -8.36 -1.66
N TYR A 36 -15.81 -7.18 -1.46
CA TYR A 36 -15.29 -6.76 -0.16
C TYR A 36 -16.27 -6.95 1.02
N PRO A 37 -17.56 -6.56 0.95
CA PRO A 37 -18.48 -6.66 2.08
C PRO A 37 -18.71 -8.11 2.52
N ASP A 38 -18.92 -9.02 1.56
CA ASP A 38 -19.20 -10.44 1.83
C ASP A 38 -17.97 -11.18 2.35
N ALA A 39 -16.79 -10.91 1.79
CA ALA A 39 -15.54 -11.47 2.28
C ALA A 39 -15.23 -11.02 3.72
N ALA A 40 -15.43 -9.73 4.02
CA ALA A 40 -15.24 -9.18 5.37
C ALA A 40 -16.29 -9.69 6.37
N GLU A 41 -17.54 -9.89 5.94
CA GLU A 41 -18.58 -10.50 6.76
C GLU A 41 -18.29 -11.99 7.05
N GLU A 42 -17.72 -12.74 6.10
CA GLU A 42 -17.33 -14.14 6.35
C GLU A 42 -16.23 -14.27 7.41
N ASP A 43 -15.32 -13.30 7.52
CA ASP A 43 -14.40 -13.22 8.66
C ASP A 43 -15.15 -13.04 9.98
N VAL A 44 -16.15 -12.16 10.04
CA VAL A 44 -16.98 -11.98 11.25
C VAL A 44 -17.75 -13.25 11.58
N ARG A 45 -18.34 -13.93 10.58
CA ARG A 45 -19.02 -15.22 10.76
C ARG A 45 -18.06 -16.31 11.24
N ARG A 46 -16.81 -16.34 10.77
CA ARG A 46 -15.75 -17.23 11.27
C ARG A 46 -15.45 -16.94 12.75
N TYR A 47 -15.32 -15.68 13.15
CA TYR A 47 -15.10 -15.31 14.55
C TYR A 47 -16.30 -15.68 15.44
N GLU A 48 -17.53 -15.47 14.97
CA GLU A 48 -18.75 -15.91 15.66
C GLU A 48 -18.84 -17.44 15.78
N ARG A 49 -18.51 -18.19 14.73
CA ARG A 49 -18.46 -19.66 14.76
C ARG A 49 -17.48 -20.16 15.82
N SER A 50 -16.32 -19.50 15.97
CA SER A 50 -15.37 -19.81 17.05
C SER A 50 -15.91 -19.44 18.44
N TYR A 51 -16.51 -18.26 18.60
CA TYR A 51 -17.13 -17.83 19.87
C TYR A 51 -18.28 -18.77 20.29
N ARG A 52 -19.12 -19.22 19.34
CA ARG A 52 -20.22 -20.18 19.60
C ARG A 52 -19.73 -21.52 20.16
N LYS A 53 -18.50 -21.96 19.83
CA LYS A 53 -17.89 -23.20 20.35
C LYS A 53 -17.39 -23.09 21.80
N LEU A 54 -17.27 -21.89 22.37
CA LEU A 54 -16.75 -21.71 23.73
C LEU A 54 -17.70 -22.27 24.82
N PRO A 55 -17.16 -22.80 25.94
CA PRO A 55 -17.96 -23.17 27.11
C PRO A 55 -18.73 -21.97 27.70
N PRO A 56 -19.88 -22.19 28.38
CA PRO A 56 -20.67 -21.11 28.97
C PRO A 56 -19.88 -20.19 29.92
N ALA A 57 -18.99 -20.74 30.74
CA ALA A 57 -18.13 -19.97 31.63
C ALA A 57 -17.20 -19.01 30.88
N HIS A 58 -16.62 -19.43 29.74
CA HIS A 58 -15.75 -18.58 28.93
C HIS A 58 -16.55 -17.49 28.19
N LYS A 59 -17.77 -17.81 27.75
CA LYS A 59 -18.70 -16.82 27.16
C LYS A 59 -19.12 -15.75 28.17
N ALA A 60 -19.25 -16.09 29.45
CA ALA A 60 -19.56 -15.09 30.50
C ALA A 60 -18.41 -14.06 30.66
N LEU A 61 -17.16 -14.51 30.62
CA LEU A 61 -15.97 -13.64 30.64
C LEU A 61 -15.88 -12.74 29.39
N LEU A 62 -16.31 -13.26 28.24
CA LEU A 62 -16.26 -12.58 26.94
C LEU A 62 -17.62 -12.02 26.48
N SER A 63 -18.49 -11.67 27.44
CA SER A 63 -19.89 -11.28 27.21
C SER A 63 -20.09 -10.06 26.29
N HIS A 64 -19.06 -9.26 26.06
CA HIS A 64 -19.06 -8.11 25.15
C HIS A 64 -18.87 -8.50 23.66
N TYR A 65 -18.38 -9.70 23.35
CA TYR A 65 -18.04 -10.12 21.98
C TYR A 65 -19.22 -10.06 20.98
N PRO A 66 -20.48 -10.42 21.33
CA PRO A 66 -21.62 -10.22 20.43
C PRO A 66 -21.78 -8.77 19.97
N ARG A 67 -21.54 -7.80 20.86
CA ARG A 67 -21.55 -6.37 20.52
C ARG A 67 -20.32 -5.97 19.69
N LYS A 68 -19.15 -6.58 19.92
CA LYS A 68 -17.97 -6.41 19.06
C LYS A 68 -18.28 -6.83 17.61
N PHE A 69 -18.90 -8.00 17.40
CA PHE A 69 -19.27 -8.47 16.06
C PHE A 69 -20.27 -7.54 15.36
N GLN A 70 -21.23 -6.98 16.08
CA GLN A 70 -22.14 -5.94 15.55
C GLN A 70 -21.38 -4.66 15.14
N ARG A 71 -20.42 -4.20 15.96
CA ARG A 71 -19.57 -3.05 15.60
C ARG A 71 -18.71 -3.33 14.38
N LEU A 72 -18.12 -4.52 14.25
CA LEU A 72 -17.35 -4.92 13.07
C LEU A 72 -18.20 -4.83 11.79
N ARG A 73 -19.42 -5.38 11.80
CA ARG A 73 -20.35 -5.28 10.66
C ARG A 73 -20.70 -3.85 10.27
N TRP A 74 -20.91 -2.99 11.26
CA TRP A 74 -21.14 -1.57 11.00
C TRP A 74 -19.90 -0.90 10.37
N CYS A 75 -18.70 -1.18 10.87
CA CYS A 75 -17.45 -0.70 10.26
C CYS A 75 -17.25 -1.22 8.82
N ILE A 76 -17.59 -2.49 8.55
CA ILE A 76 -17.61 -3.05 7.18
C ILE A 76 -18.55 -2.22 6.30
N SER A 77 -19.80 -1.97 6.74
CA SER A 77 -20.77 -1.19 5.95
C SER A 77 -20.30 0.24 5.63
N MET A 78 -19.52 0.85 6.51
CA MET A 78 -18.92 2.17 6.28
C MET A 78 -17.79 2.12 5.23
N ASN A 79 -16.95 1.08 5.27
CA ASN A 79 -15.94 0.83 4.22
C ASN A 79 -16.62 0.50 2.88
N SER A 80 -17.66 -0.34 2.87
CA SER A 80 -18.46 -0.65 1.68
C SER A 80 -19.06 0.61 1.05
N ARG A 81 -19.59 1.53 1.87
CA ARG A 81 -20.10 2.82 1.38
C ARG A 81 -19.02 3.64 0.68
N PHE A 82 -17.82 3.74 1.25
CA PHE A 82 -16.69 4.43 0.61
C PHE A 82 -16.32 3.76 -0.73
N ILE A 83 -16.16 2.42 -0.74
CA ILE A 83 -15.83 1.64 -1.94
C ILE A 83 -16.90 1.82 -3.03
N PHE A 84 -18.18 1.78 -2.69
CA PHE A 84 -19.25 1.94 -3.67
C PHE A 84 -19.35 3.37 -4.21
N SER A 85 -19.12 4.41 -3.39
CA SER A 85 -19.01 5.79 -3.90
C SER A 85 -17.80 5.97 -4.82
N MET A 86 -16.69 5.32 -4.51
CA MET A 86 -15.50 5.28 -5.38
C MET A 86 -15.78 4.58 -6.72
N LEU A 87 -16.42 3.42 -6.71
CA LEU A 87 -16.80 2.71 -7.95
C LEU A 87 -17.86 3.48 -8.76
N GLN A 88 -18.82 4.15 -8.12
CA GLN A 88 -19.85 4.95 -8.80
C GLN A 88 -19.30 6.19 -9.51
N ALA A 89 -18.16 6.71 -9.05
CA ALA A 89 -17.47 7.85 -9.65
C ALA A 89 -16.27 7.44 -10.53
N PHE A 90 -16.03 6.13 -10.71
CA PHE A 90 -15.00 5.62 -11.60
C PHE A 90 -15.54 5.53 -13.02
N GLU A 91 -14.97 6.33 -13.92
CA GLU A 91 -15.16 6.24 -15.36
C GLU A 91 -14.04 5.35 -15.94
N PRO A 92 -14.34 4.14 -16.43
CA PRO A 92 -13.33 3.27 -17.02
C PRO A 92 -12.66 3.91 -18.24
N PRO A 93 -11.33 3.77 -18.42
CA PRO A 93 -10.63 4.32 -19.59
C PRO A 93 -10.95 3.57 -20.90
N ILE A 94 -11.55 2.38 -20.81
CA ILE A 94 -11.84 1.47 -21.92
C ILE A 94 -13.31 1.05 -21.85
N ASP A 95 -13.94 0.87 -23.02
CA ASP A 95 -15.32 0.40 -23.13
C ASP A 95 -15.46 -1.07 -22.73
N MET A 96 -15.86 -1.30 -21.47
CA MET A 96 -16.09 -2.63 -20.93
C MET A 96 -17.41 -3.28 -21.40
N SER A 97 -18.17 -2.70 -22.33
CA SER A 97 -19.43 -3.29 -22.82
C SER A 97 -19.26 -4.38 -23.88
N GLN A 98 -18.04 -4.56 -24.39
CA GLN A 98 -17.75 -5.54 -25.44
C GLN A 98 -17.68 -6.96 -24.88
N ASP A 99 -18.43 -7.89 -25.50
CA ASP A 99 -18.26 -9.33 -25.31
C ASP A 99 -17.04 -9.78 -26.12
N VAL A 100 -16.02 -10.29 -25.43
CA VAL A 100 -14.78 -10.75 -26.06
C VAL A 100 -14.98 -12.18 -26.59
N GLU A 101 -15.65 -12.29 -27.74
CA GLU A 101 -15.76 -13.56 -28.48
C GLU A 101 -14.43 -13.93 -29.15
N PHE A 102 -13.64 -14.78 -28.49
CA PHE A 102 -12.51 -15.47 -29.12
C PHE A 102 -13.00 -16.62 -30.01
N SER A 103 -12.89 -16.46 -31.34
CA SER A 103 -13.12 -17.55 -32.30
C SER A 103 -11.98 -18.57 -32.24
N GLU A 104 -12.30 -19.86 -32.13
CA GLU A 104 -11.37 -20.97 -31.83
C GLU A 104 -10.36 -21.35 -32.96
N ASP A 105 -10.04 -20.45 -33.89
CA ASP A 105 -9.22 -20.73 -35.09
C ASP A 105 -7.74 -20.29 -34.94
N LEU A 106 -7.00 -20.94 -34.05
CA LEU A 106 -5.53 -20.84 -33.95
C LEU A 106 -4.85 -22.23 -34.05
N PRO A 107 -3.80 -22.39 -34.89
CA PRO A 107 -3.17 -23.69 -35.09
C PRO A 107 -2.34 -24.18 -33.90
N PRO A 108 -2.14 -25.50 -33.69
CA PRO A 108 -1.82 -26.07 -32.38
C PRO A 108 -0.37 -25.89 -31.86
N GLU A 109 0.47 -25.07 -32.49
CA GLU A 109 1.89 -24.93 -32.13
C GLU A 109 2.28 -23.63 -31.41
N LEU A 110 1.32 -22.75 -31.10
CA LEU A 110 1.46 -21.71 -30.05
C LEU A 110 0.51 -21.90 -28.86
N GLY A 111 -0.42 -22.86 -28.92
CA GLY A 111 -1.42 -23.09 -27.87
C GLY A 111 -0.90 -23.87 -26.65
N ARG A 112 0.16 -23.40 -25.98
CA ARG A 112 0.62 -23.97 -24.69
C ARG A 112 1.57 -23.10 -23.84
N LYS A 113 1.46 -21.79 -23.94
CA LYS A 113 1.83 -20.85 -22.86
C LYS A 113 0.66 -19.89 -22.63
N ASP A 114 0.70 -19.16 -21.53
CA ASP A 114 -0.29 -18.14 -21.14
C ASP A 114 -1.65 -18.74 -20.74
N HIS A 115 -1.62 -19.56 -19.69
CA HIS A 115 -2.65 -19.35 -18.67
C HIS A 115 -2.50 -17.91 -18.19
N LEU A 116 -3.54 -17.11 -18.32
CA LEU A 116 -3.62 -15.81 -17.64
C LEU A 116 -3.76 -16.08 -16.16
N ASP A 117 -2.60 -16.17 -15.54
CA ASP A 117 -2.47 -16.76 -14.23
C ASP A 117 -3.21 -15.93 -13.18
N SER A 118 -3.52 -16.59 -12.07
CA SER A 118 -3.98 -15.87 -10.89
C SER A 118 -2.88 -14.88 -10.53
N GLU A 119 -3.14 -13.57 -10.68
CA GLU A 119 -2.30 -12.47 -10.17
C GLU A 119 -1.86 -12.78 -8.73
N GLY A 120 -0.71 -13.44 -8.61
CA GLY A 120 -0.16 -14.06 -7.41
C GLY A 120 0.49 -13.05 -6.49
N ILE A 121 -0.02 -11.82 -6.51
CA ILE A 121 0.22 -10.79 -5.51
C ILE A 121 -0.30 -11.37 -4.19
N ASN A 122 0.59 -12.05 -3.47
CA ASN A 122 0.39 -12.30 -2.06
C ASN A 122 -0.01 -10.98 -1.40
N THR A 123 -0.90 -11.07 -0.42
CA THR A 123 -1.16 -9.99 0.54
C THR A 123 0.11 -9.18 0.78
N CYS A 124 0.04 -7.85 0.64
CA CYS A 124 1.10 -6.88 0.98
C CYS A 124 2.14 -7.52 1.88
N SER A 125 3.41 -7.62 1.45
CA SER A 125 4.46 -8.40 2.14
C SER A 125 4.74 -7.96 3.60
N CYS A 126 3.97 -6.98 4.09
CA CYS A 126 3.69 -6.70 5.48
C CYS A 126 2.95 -7.83 6.27
N ASP A 127 2.17 -8.71 5.63
CA ASP A 127 1.51 -9.85 6.27
C ASP A 127 2.33 -11.14 6.09
N SER A 128 3.56 -11.16 6.63
CA SER A 128 4.24 -12.42 6.94
C SER A 128 3.36 -13.21 7.90
N ALA A 129 2.65 -14.23 7.40
CA ALA A 129 1.80 -15.09 8.23
C ALA A 129 2.63 -15.59 9.42
N PRO A 130 2.12 -15.48 10.68
CA PRO A 130 2.92 -15.87 11.84
C PRO A 130 3.31 -17.33 11.68
N VAL A 131 4.62 -17.58 11.65
CA VAL A 131 5.20 -18.92 11.49
C VAL A 131 4.44 -19.86 12.41
N ARG A 132 3.69 -20.80 11.82
CA ARG A 132 3.02 -21.83 12.59
C ARG A 132 4.11 -22.73 13.16
N ILE A 133 4.57 -22.41 14.37
CA ILE A 133 5.33 -23.32 15.21
C ILE A 133 4.36 -24.43 15.61
N THR A 134 4.16 -25.38 14.71
CA THR A 134 3.55 -26.66 15.04
C THR A 134 4.54 -27.41 15.89
N CYS A 135 4.42 -27.27 17.20
CA CYS A 135 5.04 -28.17 18.17
C CYS A 135 4.42 -29.56 17.99
N SER A 136 4.92 -30.32 17.01
CA SER A 136 4.70 -31.76 16.92
C SER A 136 5.43 -32.41 18.10
N VAL A 137 4.70 -32.60 19.18
CA VAL A 137 5.11 -33.47 20.29
C VAL A 137 5.15 -34.90 19.76
N SER A 138 6.33 -35.31 19.33
CA SER A 138 6.62 -36.70 18.94
C SER A 138 7.15 -37.44 20.17
N ASP A 139 6.28 -38.17 20.86
CA ASP A 139 6.71 -39.11 21.90
C ASP A 139 7.55 -40.23 21.29
N GLN A 140 8.88 -40.18 21.45
CA GLN A 140 9.73 -41.38 21.41
C GLN A 140 10.77 -41.36 22.52
N HIS A 141 10.71 -42.38 23.38
CA HIS A 141 11.76 -42.69 24.35
C HIS A 141 13.03 -43.19 23.65
N GLY A 142 14.20 -42.78 24.13
CA GLY A 142 15.49 -43.30 23.66
C GLY A 142 16.67 -42.70 24.41
N CYS A 143 16.97 -43.22 25.61
CA CYS A 143 18.14 -42.79 26.39
C CYS A 143 19.43 -43.47 25.88
N VAL A 144 20.48 -42.69 25.58
CA VAL A 144 21.90 -43.09 25.73
C VAL A 144 22.74 -41.86 26.12
N GLU A 145 23.66 -42.03 27.07
CA GLU A 145 24.55 -40.98 27.61
C GLU A 145 25.78 -40.70 26.72
N GLY A 146 26.43 -39.53 26.89
CA GLY A 146 27.55 -39.12 26.01
C GLY A 146 28.44 -37.95 26.46
N SER A 147 28.86 -37.91 27.73
CA SER A 147 30.05 -37.22 28.28
C SER A 147 30.55 -35.86 27.69
N ASN A 148 30.46 -34.82 28.53
CA ASN A 148 31.48 -33.78 28.82
C ASN A 148 32.44 -33.28 27.72
N HIS A 149 32.43 -31.95 27.50
CA HIS A 149 33.64 -31.13 27.71
C HIS A 149 33.26 -29.69 28.09
N ALA A 150 33.99 -29.10 29.04
CA ALA A 150 33.72 -27.77 29.58
C ALA A 150 34.74 -26.74 29.07
N CYS A 151 34.32 -25.47 28.96
CA CYS A 151 35.25 -24.35 29.03
C CYS A 151 34.56 -23.11 29.67
N ARG A 152 35.30 -22.39 30.52
CA ARG A 152 34.82 -21.24 31.32
C ARG A 152 35.47 -19.94 30.85
N SER A 153 34.72 -18.84 30.94
CA SER A 153 35.17 -17.49 31.36
C SER A 153 34.01 -16.51 31.11
N HIS A 154 33.81 -15.39 31.81
CA HIS A 154 34.14 -14.87 33.13
C HIS A 154 33.31 -13.55 33.22
N ALA A 155 32.66 -13.26 34.35
CA ALA A 155 31.99 -11.97 34.56
C ALA A 155 32.84 -11.04 35.44
N PRO A 156 32.80 -9.70 35.27
CA PRO A 156 33.27 -8.74 36.26
C PRO A 156 32.12 -8.06 37.02
N THR A 157 32.41 -7.72 38.28
CA THR A 157 31.49 -7.14 39.26
C THR A 157 31.69 -5.61 39.40
N HIS A 158 30.67 -4.90 39.89
CA HIS A 158 30.76 -3.50 40.32
C HIS A 158 31.69 -3.31 41.54
N PRO A 159 32.10 -2.06 41.79
CA PRO A 159 32.05 -1.50 43.14
C PRO A 159 31.17 -0.23 43.22
N ASN A 160 30.62 0.03 44.41
CA ASN A 160 29.90 1.25 44.78
C ASN A 160 30.85 2.29 45.39
N GLU A 161 30.46 3.57 45.35
CA GLU A 161 30.76 4.54 46.42
C GLU A 161 29.47 5.28 46.81
N GLU A 162 29.32 5.55 48.11
CA GLU A 162 28.25 6.37 48.74
C GLU A 162 28.63 7.87 48.59
N VAL A 163 27.89 8.92 48.94
CA VAL A 163 26.74 9.18 49.84
C VAL A 163 25.90 10.31 49.18
N ASP A 164 24.86 10.97 49.71
CA ASP A 164 24.25 11.06 51.05
C ASP A 164 22.73 11.39 50.95
N ILE A 165 22.07 11.67 52.09
CA ILE A 165 20.68 12.14 52.20
C ILE A 165 20.65 13.48 52.95
N GLU A 166 19.92 14.48 52.44
CA GLU A 166 19.33 15.50 53.32
C GLU A 166 17.95 15.99 52.83
N SER A 167 17.06 16.28 53.78
CA SER A 167 15.64 16.54 53.56
C SER A 167 15.09 17.49 54.63
N CYS A 168 14.48 18.60 54.19
CA CYS A 168 13.47 19.42 54.89
C CYS A 168 13.21 20.68 54.06
N ASN A 169 12.08 21.41 54.12
CA ASN A 169 10.69 21.19 54.51
C ASN A 169 10.09 22.60 54.59
N GLN A 170 8.91 22.82 54.00
CA GLN A 170 7.76 23.61 54.49
C GLN A 170 6.98 24.14 53.27
N ALA A 171 5.80 23.60 52.94
CA ALA A 171 4.55 23.53 53.70
C ALA A 171 3.85 24.89 53.83
N ASN A 172 2.69 25.01 53.17
CA ASN A 172 1.57 25.75 53.72
C ASN A 172 0.25 25.08 53.33
N ALA A 173 -0.70 25.02 54.26
CA ALA A 173 -1.87 24.15 54.17
C ALA A 173 -3.15 24.88 53.71
N GLY A 174 -4.10 24.13 53.16
CA GLY A 174 -5.39 24.62 52.70
C GLY A 174 -6.41 23.50 52.52
N SER A 175 -6.82 22.87 53.62
CA SER A 175 -7.76 21.74 53.62
C SER A 175 -9.22 22.20 53.51
N HIS A 176 -9.96 21.69 52.52
CA HIS A 176 -11.42 21.47 52.65
C HIS A 176 -11.85 20.21 51.88
N SER A 177 -12.65 19.38 52.53
CA SER A 177 -13.17 18.09 52.05
C SER A 177 -14.56 18.25 51.39
N PRO A 178 -15.10 17.24 50.68
CA PRO A 178 -15.95 17.47 49.52
C PRO A 178 -17.43 17.72 49.84
N SER A 179 -18.02 18.72 49.15
CA SER A 179 -19.47 18.94 49.14
C SER A 179 -20.16 18.06 48.10
N LEU A 180 -20.84 17.03 48.61
CA LEU A 180 -21.78 16.18 47.89
C LEU A 180 -22.90 17.02 47.24
N VAL A 181 -23.07 16.93 45.92
CA VAL A 181 -24.31 17.34 45.24
C VAL A 181 -24.83 16.16 44.43
N HIS A 182 -25.97 15.63 44.85
CA HIS A 182 -26.67 14.58 44.11
C HIS A 182 -27.29 15.14 42.83
N ALA A 183 -26.87 14.60 41.69
CA ALA A 183 -27.74 14.46 40.52
C ALA A 183 -27.99 12.95 40.31
N LYS A 184 -29.27 12.54 40.32
CA LYS A 184 -29.66 11.16 40.01
C LYS A 184 -29.59 10.94 38.51
N GLU A 185 -28.62 10.18 38.02
CA GLU A 185 -28.69 9.57 36.69
C GLU A 185 -28.89 8.05 36.81
N THR A 186 -30.15 7.66 36.91
CA THR A 186 -30.62 6.29 36.67
C THR A 186 -31.91 6.37 35.86
N SER A 187 -31.81 6.26 34.54
CA SER A 187 -32.94 5.99 33.65
C SER A 187 -32.43 5.36 32.33
N GLU A 188 -32.46 4.03 32.30
CA GLU A 188 -32.79 3.21 31.13
C GLU A 188 -32.38 3.75 29.73
N TYR A 189 -31.19 3.40 29.26
CA TYR A 189 -30.89 3.47 27.83
C TYR A 189 -31.44 2.22 27.12
N CYS A 190 -32.78 2.18 26.98
CA CYS A 190 -33.45 1.20 26.16
C CYS A 190 -33.13 1.47 24.68
N GLY A 191 -32.47 0.52 24.03
CA GLY A 191 -32.15 0.61 22.61
C GLY A 191 -33.40 0.42 21.75
N SER A 192 -34.12 1.50 21.46
CA SER A 192 -35.10 1.54 20.36
C SER A 192 -34.41 1.96 19.07
N PRO A 193 -34.71 1.32 17.92
CA PRO A 193 -34.17 1.74 16.63
C PRO A 193 -34.76 3.09 16.23
N ILE A 194 -33.98 3.92 15.54
CA ILE A 194 -34.51 5.11 14.87
C ILE A 194 -35.31 4.61 13.67
N SER A 195 -36.63 4.59 13.80
CA SER A 195 -37.55 4.38 12.68
C SER A 195 -37.77 5.71 11.97
N ASP A 196 -37.17 5.86 10.79
CA ASP A 196 -37.72 6.80 9.81
C ASP A 196 -39.12 6.33 9.38
N SER A 197 -40.00 7.28 9.10
CA SER A 197 -41.43 7.06 8.88
C SER A 197 -41.76 6.46 7.50
N ASN A 198 -40.99 5.47 7.05
CA ASN A 198 -41.24 4.72 5.82
C ASN A 198 -40.65 3.29 5.80
N GLY A 199 -40.50 2.64 6.96
CA GLY A 199 -40.53 1.16 7.10
C GLY A 199 -39.45 0.31 6.41
N ASN A 200 -38.55 0.89 5.63
CA ASN A 200 -37.54 0.15 4.88
C ASN A 200 -36.27 -0.04 5.71
N VAL A 201 -35.89 -1.29 5.89
CA VAL A 201 -34.47 -1.65 6.08
C VAL A 201 -33.71 -1.05 4.91
N MET A 202 -32.55 -0.43 5.15
CA MET A 202 -31.71 0.13 4.09
C MET A 202 -31.12 -1.03 3.29
N ASP A 203 -31.86 -1.45 2.26
CA ASP A 203 -31.59 -2.64 1.47
C ASP A 203 -30.40 -2.40 0.54
N THR A 204 -29.33 -3.17 0.75
CA THR A 204 -28.12 -3.17 -0.06
C THR A 204 -28.39 -3.52 -1.53
N SER A 205 -29.51 -4.19 -1.85
CA SER A 205 -29.93 -4.44 -3.23
C SER A 205 -30.15 -3.14 -4.03
N SER A 206 -30.59 -2.06 -3.37
CA SER A 206 -30.91 -0.78 -4.04
C SER A 206 -29.68 -0.02 -4.54
N GLN A 207 -28.49 -0.30 -3.98
CA GLN A 207 -27.22 0.26 -4.47
C GLN A 207 -26.59 -0.60 -5.58
N GLN A 208 -27.09 -1.81 -5.83
CA GLN A 208 -26.54 -2.76 -6.81
C GLN A 208 -27.18 -2.68 -8.20
N GLN A 209 -28.23 -1.86 -8.40
CA GLN A 209 -28.92 -1.69 -9.70
C GLN A 209 -28.06 -1.09 -10.84
N TRP A 210 -26.82 -0.72 -10.55
CA TRP A 210 -25.85 -0.06 -11.43
C TRP A 210 -24.88 -1.06 -12.06
N LEU A 211 -24.90 -2.31 -11.59
CA LEU A 211 -23.94 -3.35 -11.92
C LEU A 211 -24.45 -4.17 -13.10
N ASP A 212 -23.60 -4.31 -14.11
CA ASP A 212 -23.81 -5.27 -15.19
C ASP A 212 -23.86 -6.70 -14.60
N PRO A 213 -24.92 -7.49 -14.87
CA PRO A 213 -25.00 -8.90 -14.50
C PRO A 213 -23.82 -9.78 -14.99
N SER A 214 -23.01 -9.30 -15.94
CA SER A 214 -21.79 -9.98 -16.41
C SER A 214 -20.66 -10.04 -15.37
N LEU A 215 -20.66 -9.16 -14.36
CA LEU A 215 -19.64 -9.12 -13.31
C LEU A 215 -19.77 -10.33 -12.38
N GLN A 216 -18.91 -11.34 -12.61
CA GLN A 216 -18.92 -12.59 -11.83
C GLN A 216 -18.61 -12.34 -10.35
N LEU A 217 -19.52 -12.78 -9.46
CA LEU A 217 -19.33 -12.64 -8.00
C LEU A 217 -18.24 -13.57 -7.41
N ASN A 218 -17.82 -14.62 -8.10
CA ASN A 218 -16.83 -15.57 -7.57
C ASN A 218 -15.38 -15.11 -7.82
N VAL A 219 -14.94 -14.11 -7.05
CA VAL A 219 -13.57 -13.58 -7.12
C VAL A 219 -12.66 -14.33 -6.12
N PRO A 220 -11.42 -14.71 -6.51
CA PRO A 220 -10.42 -15.24 -5.58
C PRO A 220 -10.19 -14.34 -4.36
N LEU A 221 -10.07 -14.93 -3.16
CA LEU A 221 -9.88 -14.17 -1.91
C LEU A 221 -8.63 -13.27 -1.94
N VAL A 222 -7.58 -13.68 -2.65
CA VAL A 222 -6.34 -12.90 -2.85
C VAL A 222 -6.61 -11.52 -3.45
N ASP A 223 -7.59 -11.40 -4.35
CA ASP A 223 -7.96 -10.13 -4.98
C ASP A 223 -8.72 -9.21 -4.01
N VAL A 224 -9.59 -9.78 -3.16
CA VAL A 224 -10.27 -9.02 -2.11
C VAL A 224 -9.28 -8.63 -0.99
N ASP A 225 -8.23 -9.41 -0.78
CA ASP A 225 -7.12 -9.04 0.10
C ASP A 225 -6.30 -7.86 -0.45
N LYS A 226 -6.18 -7.68 -1.78
CA LYS A 226 -5.65 -6.43 -2.38
C LYS A 226 -6.52 -5.23 -1.98
N VAL A 227 -7.84 -5.33 -2.07
CA VAL A 227 -8.77 -4.27 -1.61
C VAL A 227 -8.53 -3.93 -0.14
N ARG A 228 -8.36 -4.93 0.73
CA ARG A 228 -8.00 -4.72 2.15
C ARG A 228 -6.64 -4.07 2.34
N CYS A 229 -5.70 -4.23 1.41
CA CYS A 229 -4.42 -3.52 1.39
C CYS A 229 -4.61 -2.06 0.94
N ILE A 230 -5.44 -1.77 -0.08
CA ILE A 230 -5.77 -0.40 -0.50
C ILE A 230 -6.33 0.41 0.67
N ILE A 231 -7.29 -0.14 1.44
CA ILE A 231 -7.85 0.57 2.60
C ILE A 231 -6.76 0.94 3.64
N ARG A 232 -5.66 0.16 3.74
CA ARG A 232 -4.50 0.51 4.58
C ARG A 232 -3.59 1.57 3.92
N ASN A 233 -3.33 1.46 2.62
CA ASN A 233 -2.54 2.45 1.86
C ASN A 233 -3.19 3.83 1.87
N ILE A 234 -4.52 3.91 1.89
CA ILE A 234 -5.26 5.17 2.10
C ILE A 234 -4.84 5.86 3.41
N VAL A 235 -4.54 5.10 4.48
CA VAL A 235 -4.06 5.68 5.75
C VAL A 235 -2.68 6.31 5.58
N ARG A 236 -1.76 5.60 4.91
CA ARG A 236 -0.40 6.08 4.62
C ARG A 236 -0.47 7.40 3.86
N ASP A 237 -1.18 7.44 2.75
CA ASP A 237 -1.15 8.57 1.82
C ASP A 237 -2.11 9.72 2.17
N TRP A 238 -3.28 9.43 2.74
CA TRP A 238 -4.37 10.41 2.84
C TRP A 238 -4.99 10.57 4.24
N ALA A 239 -4.43 9.94 5.28
CA ALA A 239 -4.85 10.20 6.65
C ALA A 239 -3.76 10.91 7.46
N ALA A 240 -4.20 11.71 8.45
CA ALA A 240 -3.30 12.30 9.44
C ALA A 240 -2.55 11.24 10.27
N GLU A 241 -3.13 10.03 10.43
CA GLU A 241 -2.47 8.90 11.10
C GLU A 241 -1.23 8.41 10.33
N GLY A 242 -1.23 8.50 8.99
CA GLY A 242 -0.09 8.16 8.14
C GLY A 242 1.02 9.23 8.11
N LYS A 243 0.78 10.43 8.66
CA LYS A 243 1.73 11.55 8.55
C LYS A 243 3.15 11.18 9.01
N LYS A 244 3.30 10.44 10.11
CA LYS A 244 4.63 10.01 10.58
C LYS A 244 5.38 9.17 9.53
N GLU A 245 4.68 8.27 8.87
CA GLU A 245 5.26 7.40 7.84
C GLU A 245 5.63 8.19 6.58
N ARG A 246 4.82 9.20 6.21
CA ARG A 246 5.15 10.17 5.15
C ARG A 246 6.31 11.09 5.53
N ASP A 247 6.41 11.51 6.78
CA ASP A 247 7.56 12.31 7.26
C ASP A 247 8.86 11.49 7.26
N GLN A 248 8.78 10.14 7.34
CA GLN A 248 9.92 9.24 7.20
C GLN A 248 10.23 8.88 5.73
N CYS A 249 9.25 8.87 4.82
CA CYS A 249 9.43 8.46 3.41
C CYS A 249 9.48 9.64 2.42
N TYR A 250 8.51 10.56 2.49
CA TYR A 250 8.31 11.60 1.49
C TYR A 250 9.11 12.86 1.81
N ALA A 251 9.15 13.29 3.08
CA ALA A 251 9.92 14.48 3.47
C ALA A 251 11.41 14.42 3.05
N PRO A 252 12.14 13.29 3.21
CA PRO A 252 13.51 13.18 2.69
C PRO A 252 13.65 13.40 1.18
N ILE A 253 12.67 12.98 0.38
CA ILE A 253 12.66 13.16 -1.08
C ILE A 253 12.36 14.63 -1.43
N LEU A 254 11.33 15.20 -0.80
CA LEU A 254 10.90 16.60 -0.96
C LEU A 254 12.01 17.59 -0.55
N GLU A 255 12.78 17.26 0.50
CA GLU A 255 13.95 18.02 0.95
C GLU A 255 15.06 18.06 -0.11
N GLU A 256 15.48 16.92 -0.68
CA GLU A 256 16.49 16.92 -1.75
C GLU A 256 16.00 17.69 -2.97
N LEU A 257 14.76 17.46 -3.41
CA LEU A 257 14.17 18.18 -4.53
C LEU A 257 14.24 19.71 -4.30
N ASN A 258 13.96 20.19 -3.08
CA ASN A 258 14.11 21.60 -2.73
C ASN A 258 15.55 22.10 -2.69
N MET A 259 16.51 21.29 -2.22
CA MET A 259 17.93 21.66 -2.23
C MET A 259 18.55 21.67 -3.63
N LEU A 260 18.15 20.72 -4.49
CA LEU A 260 18.69 20.53 -5.84
C LEU A 260 18.07 21.50 -6.86
N PHE A 261 16.80 21.89 -6.64
CA PHE A 261 16.08 22.83 -7.50
C PHE A 261 15.58 24.05 -6.71
N PRO A 262 16.47 24.93 -6.18
CA PRO A 262 16.06 26.05 -5.32
C PRO A 262 15.47 27.24 -6.11
N ASN A 263 15.88 27.41 -7.38
CA ASN A 263 15.51 28.56 -8.22
C ASN A 263 14.50 28.16 -9.30
N ARG A 264 13.28 27.77 -8.91
CA ARG A 264 12.25 27.34 -9.86
C ARG A 264 11.53 28.54 -10.48
N SER A 265 11.49 28.57 -11.81
CA SER A 265 10.65 29.49 -12.59
C SER A 265 9.24 28.92 -12.69
N LYS A 266 8.22 29.80 -12.75
CA LYS A 266 6.84 29.38 -13.05
C LYS A 266 6.63 29.16 -14.55
N GLU A 267 7.42 29.85 -15.36
CA GLU A 267 7.44 29.83 -16.81
C GLU A 267 8.15 28.58 -17.37
N SER A 268 9.11 28.04 -16.61
CA SER A 268 9.77 26.76 -16.89
C SER A 268 10.04 26.00 -15.57
N PRO A 269 9.01 25.33 -15.02
CA PRO A 269 9.17 24.50 -13.83
C PRO A 269 9.91 23.20 -14.18
N PRO A 270 10.74 22.65 -13.28
CA PRO A 270 11.38 21.35 -13.49
C PRO A 270 10.35 20.21 -13.54
N THR A 271 10.65 19.17 -14.31
CA THR A 271 9.83 17.95 -14.45
C THR A 271 10.29 16.85 -13.50
N CYS A 272 9.36 16.25 -12.75
CA CYS A 272 9.62 15.13 -11.86
C CYS A 272 8.66 13.96 -12.14
N LEU A 273 9.21 12.77 -12.36
CA LEU A 273 8.45 11.52 -12.47
C LEU A 273 8.47 10.77 -11.14
N VAL A 274 7.35 10.17 -10.76
CA VAL A 274 7.19 9.30 -9.58
C VAL A 274 6.67 7.93 -10.04
N PRO A 275 7.54 6.98 -10.39
CA PRO A 275 7.12 5.61 -10.69
C PRO A 275 6.58 4.90 -9.43
N GLY A 276 5.54 4.08 -9.58
CA GLY A 276 4.87 3.43 -8.45
C GLY A 276 4.21 4.42 -7.49
N ALA A 277 3.50 5.41 -8.04
CA ALA A 277 2.94 6.53 -7.28
C ALA A 277 1.83 6.14 -6.30
N GLY A 278 1.28 4.92 -6.37
CA GLY A 278 0.26 4.42 -5.45
C GLY A 278 -0.99 5.28 -5.45
N LEU A 279 -1.29 5.91 -4.32
CA LEU A 279 -2.45 6.80 -4.20
C LEU A 279 -2.14 8.27 -4.54
N GLY A 280 -0.97 8.53 -5.13
CA GLY A 280 -0.60 9.81 -5.73
C GLY A 280 -0.09 10.89 -4.76
N ARG A 281 0.01 10.60 -3.46
CA ARG A 281 0.33 11.63 -2.45
C ARG A 281 1.70 12.27 -2.65
N LEU A 282 2.74 11.48 -2.91
CA LEU A 282 4.09 12.00 -3.14
C LEU A 282 4.14 12.86 -4.41
N ALA A 283 3.50 12.41 -5.50
CA ALA A 283 3.44 13.18 -6.74
C ALA A 283 2.67 14.51 -6.57
N LEU A 284 1.61 14.53 -5.75
CA LEU A 284 0.90 15.76 -5.39
C LEU A 284 1.79 16.69 -4.54
N GLU A 285 2.46 16.20 -3.50
CA GLU A 285 3.34 17.04 -2.68
C GLU A 285 4.53 17.59 -3.48
N ILE A 286 5.07 16.84 -4.44
CA ILE A 286 6.09 17.32 -5.39
C ILE A 286 5.51 18.43 -6.29
N SER A 287 4.28 18.29 -6.79
CA SER A 287 3.60 19.36 -7.52
C SER A 287 3.40 20.61 -6.65
N CYS A 288 3.00 20.47 -5.39
CA CYS A 288 2.85 21.59 -4.44
C CYS A 288 4.16 22.38 -4.21
N LEU A 289 5.33 21.77 -4.42
CA LEU A 289 6.61 22.49 -4.39
C LEU A 289 6.91 23.28 -5.68
N GLY A 290 6.07 23.19 -6.72
CA GLY A 290 6.27 23.89 -7.98
C GLY A 290 7.02 23.10 -9.06
N PHE A 291 6.94 21.76 -9.05
CA PHE A 291 7.33 20.93 -10.21
C PHE A 291 6.15 20.75 -11.18
N ILE A 292 6.46 20.41 -12.43
CA ILE A 292 5.57 19.59 -13.26
C ILE A 292 5.78 18.15 -12.77
N SER A 293 4.77 17.54 -12.16
CA SER A 293 4.89 16.26 -11.45
C SER A 293 3.94 15.23 -12.04
N GLN A 294 4.49 14.11 -12.49
CA GLN A 294 3.71 12.98 -12.96
C GLN A 294 3.91 11.79 -12.03
N GLY A 295 2.83 11.26 -11.48
CA GLY A 295 2.83 9.91 -10.93
C GLY A 295 2.59 8.89 -12.03
N ASN A 296 3.24 7.73 -11.96
CA ASN A 296 2.91 6.57 -12.78
C ASN A 296 2.46 5.41 -11.88
N GLU A 297 1.39 4.72 -12.28
CA GLU A 297 0.82 3.60 -11.56
C GLU A 297 0.21 2.59 -12.56
N PHE A 298 0.47 1.31 -12.35
CA PHE A 298 -0.06 0.23 -13.20
C PHE A 298 -1.29 -0.42 -12.56
N SER A 299 -1.36 -0.48 -11.23
CA SER A 299 -2.41 -1.22 -10.54
C SER A 299 -3.74 -0.47 -10.60
N TYR A 300 -4.71 -1.02 -11.34
CA TYR A 300 -6.09 -0.53 -11.34
C TYR A 300 -6.70 -0.44 -9.94
N TYR A 301 -6.29 -1.28 -8.98
CA TYR A 301 -6.66 -1.13 -7.57
C TYR A 301 -6.28 0.24 -7.01
N MET A 302 -5.03 0.68 -7.24
CA MET A 302 -4.53 1.98 -6.83
C MET A 302 -5.14 3.11 -7.68
N MET A 303 -5.26 2.95 -9.00
CA MET A 303 -5.78 3.98 -9.90
C MET A 303 -7.24 4.36 -9.61
N ILE A 304 -8.12 3.38 -9.40
CA ILE A 304 -9.54 3.63 -9.05
C ILE A 304 -9.64 4.46 -7.76
N CYS A 305 -8.84 4.10 -6.75
CA CYS A 305 -8.83 4.78 -5.45
C CYS A 305 -8.16 6.16 -5.51
N SER A 306 -7.04 6.30 -6.23
CA SER A 306 -6.32 7.57 -6.37
C SER A 306 -7.14 8.59 -7.13
N SER A 307 -7.78 8.19 -8.25
CA SER A 307 -8.66 9.05 -9.02
C SER A 307 -9.83 9.56 -8.16
N PHE A 308 -10.47 8.71 -7.37
CA PHE A 308 -11.52 9.14 -6.46
C PHE A 308 -11.03 10.16 -5.42
N ILE A 309 -9.93 9.88 -4.73
CA ILE A 309 -9.43 10.78 -3.68
C ILE A 309 -8.97 12.12 -4.29
N LEU A 310 -8.23 12.11 -5.40
CA LEU A 310 -7.69 13.29 -6.05
C LEU A 310 -8.76 14.17 -6.72
N ASN A 311 -9.75 13.55 -7.37
CA ASN A 311 -10.68 14.27 -8.26
C ASN A 311 -12.09 14.46 -7.67
N GLN A 312 -12.54 13.60 -6.73
CA GLN A 312 -13.92 13.60 -6.23
C GLN A 312 -14.06 14.13 -4.81
N SER A 313 -13.01 14.08 -3.98
CA SER A 313 -13.03 14.67 -2.63
C SER A 313 -13.25 16.19 -2.72
N GLN A 314 -14.21 16.71 -1.96
CA GLN A 314 -14.58 18.14 -1.93
C GLN A 314 -13.97 18.88 -0.73
N THR A 315 -13.68 18.16 0.36
CA THR A 315 -13.16 18.74 1.61
C THR A 315 -12.20 17.80 2.34
N SER A 316 -11.41 18.35 3.26
CA SER A 316 -10.63 17.53 4.20
C SER A 316 -11.53 16.82 5.22
N ASP A 317 -11.15 15.63 5.65
CA ASP A 317 -11.87 14.78 6.63
C ASP A 317 -13.32 14.38 6.21
N GLU A 318 -13.64 14.46 4.91
CA GLU A 318 -14.96 14.15 4.34
C GLU A 318 -15.42 12.71 4.59
N TRP A 319 -14.50 11.75 4.45
CA TRP A 319 -14.78 10.31 4.55
C TRP A 319 -14.21 9.73 5.83
N LYS A 320 -14.88 8.69 6.37
CA LYS A 320 -14.41 7.93 7.54
C LYS A 320 -14.37 6.44 7.23
N ILE A 321 -13.16 5.90 7.19
CA ILE A 321 -12.87 4.50 6.93
C ILE A 321 -12.43 3.76 8.20
N TYR A 322 -12.46 2.44 8.16
CA TYR A 322 -12.12 1.51 9.24
C TYR A 322 -11.08 0.51 8.74
N PRO A 323 -9.81 0.92 8.54
CA PRO A 323 -8.76 0.12 7.91
C PRO A 323 -8.34 -1.12 8.72
N TRP A 324 -8.51 -1.08 10.03
CA TRP A 324 -7.91 -2.04 10.97
C TRP A 324 -8.81 -3.22 11.35
N ILE A 325 -10.05 -3.28 10.83
CA ILE A 325 -11.06 -4.26 11.26
C ILE A 325 -10.78 -5.70 10.81
N HIS A 326 -9.96 -5.87 9.77
CA HIS A 326 -9.76 -7.13 9.06
C HIS A 326 -9.05 -8.22 9.89
N SER A 327 -8.31 -7.85 10.94
CA SER A 327 -7.58 -8.78 11.81
C SER A 327 -7.95 -8.61 13.29
N ASN A 328 -8.12 -9.72 14.00
CA ASN A 328 -8.24 -9.75 15.47
C ASN A 328 -6.88 -9.94 16.17
N CYS A 329 -5.80 -10.12 15.42
CA CYS A 329 -4.47 -10.35 16.00
C CYS A 329 -3.84 -9.03 16.46
N ASN A 330 -2.87 -9.13 17.39
CA ASN A 330 -1.95 -8.04 17.76
C ASN A 330 -2.62 -6.70 18.14
N SER A 331 -3.87 -6.73 18.62
CA SER A 331 -4.62 -5.54 19.01
C SER A 331 -4.59 -5.36 20.54
N LEU A 332 -4.17 -4.17 21.00
CA LEU A 332 -4.18 -3.83 22.43
C LEU A 332 -5.61 -3.69 22.99
N SER A 333 -6.56 -3.23 22.17
CA SER A 333 -7.97 -3.15 22.53
C SER A 333 -8.90 -3.27 21.32
N ASP A 334 -10.16 -3.65 21.57
CA ASP A 334 -11.24 -3.60 20.57
C ASP A 334 -11.41 -2.20 19.96
N ASN A 335 -11.13 -1.14 20.73
CA ASN A 335 -11.27 0.23 20.24
C ASN A 335 -10.14 0.62 19.27
N ASP A 336 -8.97 -0.02 19.34
CA ASP A 336 -7.91 0.20 18.36
C ASP A 336 -8.23 -0.47 17.02
N GLN A 337 -8.83 -1.67 17.05
CA GLN A 337 -9.33 -2.36 15.85
C GLN A 337 -10.51 -1.62 15.21
N LEU A 338 -11.43 -1.09 16.03
CA LEU A 338 -12.68 -0.45 15.60
C LEU A 338 -12.59 1.08 15.44
N ARG A 339 -11.39 1.67 15.44
CA ARG A 339 -11.24 3.14 15.34
C ARG A 339 -11.55 3.62 13.91
N PRO A 340 -12.28 4.74 13.75
CA PRO A 340 -12.37 5.44 12.47
C PRO A 340 -11.06 6.15 12.15
N VAL A 341 -10.78 6.30 10.86
CA VAL A 341 -9.74 7.17 10.30
C VAL A 341 -10.41 8.11 9.30
N SER A 342 -10.22 9.42 9.47
CA SER A 342 -10.74 10.44 8.55
C SER A 342 -9.78 10.66 7.37
N ILE A 343 -10.34 10.89 6.18
CA ILE A 343 -9.63 11.16 4.93
C ILE A 343 -10.43 12.11 4.01
N PRO A 344 -9.79 12.79 3.05
CA PRO A 344 -8.36 13.02 2.99
C PRO A 344 -7.94 14.08 4.02
N ASP A 345 -6.73 13.99 4.59
CA ASP A 345 -6.24 14.94 5.60
C ASP A 345 -5.87 16.32 5.03
N ILE A 346 -5.78 16.42 3.71
CA ILE A 346 -5.74 17.66 2.92
C ILE A 346 -6.74 17.54 1.77
N HIS A 347 -7.39 18.62 1.36
CA HIS A 347 -8.25 18.61 0.17
C HIS A 347 -7.40 18.81 -1.10
N PRO A 348 -7.26 17.80 -1.99
CA PRO A 348 -6.25 17.80 -3.07
C PRO A 348 -6.33 19.00 -4.02
N ALA A 349 -7.53 19.35 -4.50
CA ALA A 349 -7.71 20.46 -5.44
C ALA A 349 -7.38 21.84 -4.83
N SER A 350 -7.27 21.94 -3.49
CA SER A 350 -6.82 23.16 -2.80
C SER A 350 -5.42 23.07 -2.20
N ALA A 351 -4.68 21.97 -2.43
CA ALA A 351 -3.36 21.74 -1.84
C ALA A 351 -2.24 22.63 -2.43
N GLY A 352 -2.54 23.43 -3.47
CA GLY A 352 -1.56 24.28 -4.14
C GLY A 352 -0.77 23.57 -5.24
N ILE A 353 -1.33 22.53 -5.85
CA ILE A 353 -0.77 21.87 -7.03
C ILE A 353 -0.57 22.84 -8.21
N THR A 354 0.41 22.54 -9.05
CA THR A 354 0.63 23.18 -10.35
C THR A 354 -0.33 22.62 -11.41
N GLU A 355 -0.50 23.36 -12.50
CA GLU A 355 -1.17 22.86 -13.72
C GLU A 355 -0.44 21.66 -14.36
N GLY A 356 0.78 21.35 -13.90
CA GLY A 356 1.58 20.22 -14.33
C GLY A 356 1.46 18.97 -13.46
N PHE A 357 0.47 18.87 -12.56
CA PHE A 357 0.18 17.62 -11.85
C PHE A 357 -0.58 16.63 -12.76
N SER A 358 -0.11 15.39 -12.84
CA SER A 358 -0.78 14.32 -13.59
C SER A 358 -0.54 12.93 -12.99
N MET A 359 -1.39 11.98 -13.36
CA MET A 359 -1.21 10.55 -13.11
C MET A 359 -1.27 9.82 -14.46
N CYS A 360 -0.31 8.94 -14.73
CA CYS A 360 -0.23 8.11 -15.92
C CYS A 360 -0.49 6.64 -15.56
N GLY A 361 -1.53 6.06 -16.15
CA GLY A 361 -1.83 4.64 -16.04
C GLY A 361 -0.99 3.81 -17.00
N GLY A 362 -0.41 2.71 -16.52
CA GLY A 362 0.35 1.76 -17.34
C GLY A 362 1.64 1.29 -16.67
N ASP A 363 2.25 0.25 -17.21
CA ASP A 363 3.53 -0.26 -16.70
C ASP A 363 4.67 0.73 -16.93
N PHE A 364 5.60 0.82 -15.97
CA PHE A 364 6.72 1.75 -16.03
C PHE A 364 7.67 1.47 -17.20
N VAL A 365 7.95 0.19 -17.47
CA VAL A 365 8.84 -0.22 -18.57
C VAL A 365 8.19 0.11 -19.90
N GLU A 366 6.91 -0.25 -20.07
CA GLU A 366 6.19 0.00 -21.33
C GLU A 366 6.03 1.50 -21.63
N VAL A 367 5.57 2.30 -20.67
CA VAL A 367 5.31 3.73 -20.86
C VAL A 367 6.62 4.51 -21.05
N TYR A 368 7.64 4.26 -20.22
CA TYR A 368 8.85 5.10 -20.19
C TYR A 368 10.01 4.57 -21.04
N SER A 369 9.87 3.41 -21.67
CA SER A 369 10.79 2.98 -22.73
C SER A 369 10.63 3.75 -24.05
N ASP A 370 9.52 4.46 -24.26
CA ASP A 370 9.28 5.17 -25.52
C ASP A 370 10.36 6.24 -25.83
N SER A 371 10.61 6.44 -27.12
CA SER A 371 11.60 7.38 -27.64
C SER A 371 11.32 8.84 -27.25
N SER A 372 10.06 9.23 -27.02
CA SER A 372 9.69 10.57 -26.57
C SER A 372 10.12 10.90 -25.14
N GLN A 373 10.38 9.87 -24.32
CA GLN A 373 10.74 10.03 -22.90
C GLN A 373 12.24 10.26 -22.68
N ILE A 374 13.07 10.03 -23.70
CA ILE A 374 14.53 10.19 -23.64
C ILE A 374 14.89 11.63 -23.27
N GLY A 375 15.51 11.83 -22.11
CA GLY A 375 15.89 13.16 -21.63
C GLY A 375 14.71 14.10 -21.34
N ALA A 376 13.52 13.58 -21.04
CA ALA A 376 12.34 14.41 -20.72
C ALA A 376 12.31 14.90 -19.26
N TRP A 377 12.99 14.22 -18.34
CA TRP A 377 12.81 14.40 -16.89
C TRP A 377 14.01 15.06 -16.20
N ASP A 378 13.78 16.12 -15.41
CA ASP A 378 14.83 16.71 -14.56
C ASP A 378 15.11 15.84 -13.32
N ALA A 379 14.07 15.19 -12.79
CA ALA A 379 14.15 14.28 -11.65
C ALA A 379 13.28 13.03 -11.82
N VAL A 380 13.73 11.92 -11.25
CA VAL A 380 12.92 10.71 -10.99
C VAL A 380 12.98 10.41 -9.51
N ALA A 381 11.82 10.24 -8.87
CA ALA A 381 11.68 9.97 -7.45
C ALA A 381 11.01 8.60 -7.23
N THR A 382 11.78 7.59 -6.82
CA THR A 382 11.27 6.23 -6.54
C THR A 382 11.11 6.03 -5.03
N CYS A 383 9.92 5.60 -4.59
CA CYS A 383 9.63 5.38 -3.17
C CYS A 383 8.92 4.04 -2.97
N PHE A 384 9.61 3.03 -2.42
CA PHE A 384 9.12 1.64 -2.33
C PHE A 384 8.66 1.08 -3.70
N PHE A 385 9.55 1.18 -4.69
CA PHE A 385 9.24 0.86 -6.10
C PHE A 385 10.27 -0.05 -6.78
N ILE A 386 11.58 0.16 -6.58
CA ILE A 386 12.60 -0.56 -7.37
C ILE A 386 12.65 -2.07 -7.12
N ASP A 387 12.04 -2.53 -6.03
CA ASP A 387 11.85 -3.92 -5.65
C ASP A 387 10.55 -4.54 -6.17
N THR A 388 9.72 -3.78 -6.90
CA THR A 388 8.57 -4.32 -7.67
C THR A 388 8.96 -4.80 -9.07
N ALA A 389 10.23 -4.71 -9.45
CA ALA A 389 10.70 -5.11 -10.78
C ALA A 389 10.92 -6.62 -10.89
N HIS A 390 10.50 -7.22 -12.01
CA HIS A 390 11.04 -8.52 -12.46
C HIS A 390 12.56 -8.43 -12.69
N ASN A 391 13.01 -7.32 -13.30
CA ASN A 391 14.41 -7.01 -13.55
C ASN A 391 14.74 -5.57 -13.13
N VAL A 392 15.31 -5.40 -11.93
CA VAL A 392 15.70 -4.06 -11.42
C VAL A 392 16.76 -3.35 -12.29
N VAL A 393 17.53 -4.09 -13.10
CA VAL A 393 18.53 -3.49 -14.01
C VAL A 393 17.84 -2.73 -15.15
N GLU A 394 16.71 -3.23 -15.65
CA GLU A 394 15.91 -2.57 -16.68
C GLU A 394 15.27 -1.28 -16.16
N TYR A 395 14.79 -1.28 -14.91
CA TYR A 395 14.34 -0.05 -14.25
C TYR A 395 15.48 0.99 -14.19
N ILE A 396 16.70 0.59 -13.80
CA ILE A 396 17.87 1.49 -13.75
C ILE A 396 18.24 2.03 -15.14
N GLU A 397 18.19 1.19 -16.18
CA GLU A 397 18.42 1.58 -17.57
C GLU A 397 17.44 2.65 -18.03
N ILE A 398 16.14 2.43 -17.79
CA ILE A 398 15.07 3.35 -18.20
C ILE A 398 15.17 4.66 -17.42
N ILE A 399 15.37 4.62 -16.09
CA ILE A 399 15.57 5.83 -15.28
C ILE A 399 16.78 6.64 -15.82
N SER A 400 17.89 5.99 -16.19
CA SER A 400 19.02 6.68 -16.84
C SER A 400 18.64 7.24 -18.20
N LYS A 401 17.94 6.49 -19.06
CA LYS A 401 17.53 6.89 -20.41
C LYS A 401 16.62 8.13 -20.39
N ILE A 402 15.63 8.16 -19.51
CA ILE A 402 14.59 9.21 -19.48
C ILE A 402 15.03 10.49 -18.75
N LEU A 403 16.02 10.40 -17.86
CA LEU A 403 16.61 11.57 -17.22
C LEU A 403 17.38 12.44 -18.22
N LYS A 404 17.25 13.75 -18.09
CA LYS A 404 18.11 14.74 -18.74
C LYS A 404 19.57 14.54 -18.33
N ASP A 405 20.49 15.01 -19.17
CA ASP A 405 21.90 15.13 -18.80
C ASP A 405 22.05 16.02 -17.56
N GLY A 406 22.66 15.51 -16.50
CA GLY A 406 22.73 16.19 -15.20
C GLY A 406 21.45 16.07 -14.36
N GLY A 407 20.41 15.37 -14.82
CA GLY A 407 19.20 15.05 -14.06
C GLY A 407 19.45 14.09 -12.91
N VAL A 408 18.52 14.02 -11.96
CA VAL A 408 18.71 13.32 -10.68
C VAL A 408 17.73 12.18 -10.45
N TRP A 409 18.24 11.08 -9.91
CA TRP A 409 17.44 9.99 -9.37
C TRP A 409 17.53 10.01 -7.84
N ILE A 410 16.37 10.16 -7.19
CA ILE A 410 16.23 10.10 -5.74
C ILE A 410 15.44 8.84 -5.41
N ASN A 411 16.00 7.98 -4.56
CA ASN A 411 15.35 6.74 -4.14
C ASN A 411 15.14 6.72 -2.62
N LEU A 412 14.03 6.11 -2.17
CA LEU A 412 13.84 5.62 -0.81
C LEU A 412 13.08 4.29 -0.83
N GLY A 413 13.73 3.19 -0.49
CA GLY A 413 13.03 1.89 -0.39
C GLY A 413 13.86 0.78 0.23
N PRO A 414 13.21 -0.32 0.66
CA PRO A 414 13.88 -1.59 0.94
C PRO A 414 14.27 -2.29 -0.39
N LEU A 415 14.68 -3.55 -0.29
CA LEU A 415 14.79 -4.48 -1.42
C LEU A 415 14.01 -5.75 -1.08
N LEU A 416 12.68 -5.63 -1.01
CA LEU A 416 11.76 -6.74 -0.75
C LEU A 416 11.14 -7.20 -2.07
N TYR A 417 11.94 -7.90 -2.87
CA TYR A 417 11.62 -8.30 -4.23
C TYR A 417 10.28 -9.03 -4.33
N HIS A 418 9.36 -8.46 -5.13
CA HIS A 418 7.96 -8.88 -5.15
C HIS A 418 7.75 -10.34 -5.57
N PHE A 419 8.52 -10.81 -6.55
CA PHE A 419 8.36 -12.12 -7.19
C PHE A 419 9.25 -13.23 -6.59
N ALA A 420 10.10 -12.92 -5.59
CA ALA A 420 11.11 -13.83 -5.07
C ALA A 420 10.54 -15.11 -4.40
N ASP A 421 9.32 -15.03 -3.87
CA ASP A 421 8.62 -16.14 -3.18
C ASP A 421 7.56 -16.82 -4.08
N MET A 422 7.50 -16.52 -5.39
CA MET A 422 6.50 -17.08 -6.32
C MET A 422 6.85 -18.50 -6.80
N TYR A 423 7.05 -19.40 -5.83
CA TYR A 423 7.34 -20.81 -6.05
C TYR A 423 6.16 -21.56 -6.68
N GLY A 424 6.16 -21.68 -8.01
CA GLY A 424 5.17 -22.48 -8.74
C GLY A 424 5.03 -22.18 -10.24
N GLN A 425 5.58 -21.05 -10.71
CA GLN A 425 5.64 -20.68 -12.12
C GLN A 425 7.10 -20.71 -12.59
N ASP A 426 7.52 -21.84 -13.17
CA ASP A 426 8.93 -22.09 -13.59
C ASP A 426 9.48 -21.10 -14.65
N ASP A 427 8.65 -20.20 -15.17
CA ASP A 427 8.99 -19.19 -16.19
C ASP A 427 8.95 -17.73 -15.68
N GLU A 428 8.49 -17.44 -14.45
CA GLU A 428 8.38 -16.03 -13.99
C GLU A 428 9.73 -15.48 -13.54
N MET A 429 10.18 -14.38 -14.17
CA MET A 429 11.49 -13.78 -13.88
C MET A 429 11.45 -12.96 -12.59
N SER A 430 12.40 -13.23 -11.68
CA SER A 430 12.83 -12.28 -10.65
C SER A 430 14.35 -12.19 -10.61
N MET A 431 14.88 -10.99 -10.30
CA MET A 431 16.30 -10.70 -10.19
C MET A 431 16.61 -10.00 -8.87
N GLU A 432 16.83 -10.78 -7.82
CA GLU A 432 17.03 -10.31 -6.46
C GLU A 432 18.47 -9.83 -6.21
N LEU A 433 18.78 -8.62 -6.68
CA LEU A 433 20.10 -8.03 -6.49
C LEU A 433 20.35 -7.56 -5.06
N SER A 434 21.59 -7.69 -4.60
CA SER A 434 22.00 -7.02 -3.37
C SER A 434 22.01 -5.50 -3.56
N LEU A 435 21.90 -4.74 -2.47
CA LEU A 435 22.06 -3.28 -2.54
C LEU A 435 23.43 -2.87 -3.11
N GLU A 436 24.49 -3.67 -2.96
CA GLU A 436 25.78 -3.40 -3.61
C GLU A 436 25.67 -3.52 -5.14
N ASP A 437 25.00 -4.55 -5.63
CA ASP A 437 24.86 -4.83 -7.07
C ASP A 437 23.91 -3.84 -7.75
N VAL A 438 22.81 -3.43 -7.10
CA VAL A 438 21.93 -2.34 -7.54
C VAL A 438 22.73 -1.04 -7.74
N LYS A 439 23.60 -0.70 -6.78
CA LYS A 439 24.48 0.47 -6.88
C LYS A 439 25.52 0.31 -7.99
N ARG A 440 26.09 -0.89 -8.18
CA ARG A 440 27.05 -1.18 -9.24
C ARG A 440 26.41 -1.06 -10.63
N ALA A 441 25.17 -1.52 -10.80
CA ALA A 441 24.38 -1.34 -12.01
C ALA A 441 24.11 0.16 -12.27
N ALA A 442 23.70 0.92 -11.26
CA ALA A 442 23.49 2.37 -11.41
C ALA A 442 24.77 3.10 -11.87
N LEU A 443 25.92 2.81 -11.26
CA LEU A 443 27.22 3.36 -11.69
C LEU A 443 27.56 3.00 -13.14
N HIS A 444 27.20 1.80 -13.60
CA HIS A 444 27.39 1.36 -14.99
C HIS A 444 26.53 2.18 -15.97
N TYR A 445 25.26 2.42 -15.64
CA TYR A 445 24.34 3.26 -16.42
C TYR A 445 24.59 4.78 -16.27
N GLY A 446 25.78 5.19 -15.80
CA GLY A 446 26.23 6.58 -15.84
C GLY A 446 25.76 7.45 -14.69
N PHE A 447 25.28 6.86 -13.58
CA PHE A 447 25.00 7.61 -12.35
C PHE A 447 26.27 7.89 -11.53
N GLU A 448 26.25 8.97 -10.76
CA GLU A 448 27.22 9.33 -9.72
C GLU A 448 26.49 9.59 -8.40
N PHE A 449 27.03 9.11 -7.28
CA PHE A 449 26.43 9.36 -5.96
C PHE A 449 26.71 10.79 -5.48
N GLU A 450 25.66 11.47 -5.04
CA GLU A 450 25.76 12.72 -4.30
C GLU A 450 25.48 12.53 -2.81
N LYS A 451 24.57 11.60 -2.47
CA LYS A 451 24.12 11.36 -1.09
C LYS A 451 23.68 9.92 -0.87
N GLU A 452 23.93 9.41 0.33
CA GLU A 452 23.47 8.10 0.79
C GLU A 452 23.21 8.10 2.30
N ARG A 453 22.16 7.40 2.75
CA ARG A 453 21.88 7.04 4.16
C ARG A 453 20.88 5.90 4.22
N ILE A 454 20.78 5.26 5.39
CA ILE A 454 19.70 4.32 5.71
C ILE A 454 18.66 5.07 6.55
N ILE A 455 17.38 4.89 6.24
CA ILE A 455 16.25 5.50 6.95
C ILE A 455 15.34 4.40 7.49
N GLU A 456 15.15 4.38 8.81
CA GLU A 456 14.17 3.50 9.45
C GLU A 456 12.75 4.03 9.20
N THR A 457 11.87 3.19 8.68
CA THR A 457 10.48 3.54 8.37
C THR A 457 9.53 2.33 8.45
N THR A 458 8.24 2.55 8.24
CA THR A 458 7.21 1.51 8.13
C THR A 458 6.50 1.61 6.77
N TYR A 459 5.64 0.64 6.46
CA TYR A 459 4.76 0.70 5.29
C TYR A 459 3.34 0.27 5.67
N SER A 460 2.37 1.17 5.52
CA SER A 460 0.92 0.98 5.76
C SER A 460 0.60 0.21 7.05
N THR A 461 1.42 0.45 8.08
CA THR A 461 1.45 -0.31 9.33
C THR A 461 0.52 0.31 10.36
N ASN A 462 -0.26 -0.50 11.08
CA ASN A 462 -1.07 -0.03 12.19
C ASN A 462 -0.16 0.44 13.35
N PRO A 463 -0.05 1.75 13.66
CA PRO A 463 0.90 2.25 14.67
C PRO A 463 0.54 1.82 16.10
N ARG A 464 -0.67 1.27 16.30
CA ARG A 464 -1.16 0.75 17.59
C ARG A 464 -1.12 -0.78 17.68
N SER A 465 -0.63 -1.46 16.65
CA SER A 465 -0.46 -2.92 16.67
C SER A 465 0.69 -3.33 17.60
N MET A 466 0.52 -4.46 18.28
CA MET A 466 1.56 -5.13 19.08
C MET A 466 2.69 -5.71 18.20
N MET A 467 2.42 -5.92 16.90
CA MET A 467 3.38 -6.36 15.90
C MET A 467 3.45 -5.30 14.80
N GLN A 468 4.65 -4.80 14.50
CA GLN A 468 4.90 -3.78 13.49
C GLN A 468 6.16 -4.17 12.73
N ASN A 469 6.09 -4.24 11.41
CA ASN A 469 7.25 -4.46 10.57
C ASN A 469 7.96 -3.12 10.33
N ARG A 470 9.30 -3.14 10.30
CA ARG A 470 10.11 -1.95 10.02
C ARG A 470 11.07 -2.26 8.88
N TYR A 471 11.30 -1.24 8.06
CA TYR A 471 12.20 -1.27 6.93
C TYR A 471 13.38 -0.33 7.21
N PHE A 472 14.59 -0.82 6.97
CA PHE A 472 15.80 -0.01 6.90
C PHE A 472 15.98 0.39 5.44
N ALA A 473 15.19 1.37 5.00
CA ALA A 473 15.13 1.79 3.61
C ALA A 473 16.46 2.46 3.19
N ALA A 474 17.00 2.03 2.05
CA ALA A 474 18.14 2.67 1.43
C ALA A 474 17.69 3.95 0.73
N PHE A 475 18.28 5.07 1.14
CA PHE A 475 18.03 6.38 0.56
C PHE A 475 19.27 6.88 -0.16
N TRP A 476 19.11 7.35 -1.39
CA TRP A 476 20.19 7.99 -2.14
C TRP A 476 19.71 9.11 -3.05
N THR A 477 20.66 9.98 -3.38
CA THR A 477 20.59 10.91 -4.51
C THR A 477 21.73 10.57 -5.44
N MET A 478 21.39 10.27 -6.69
CA MET A 478 22.32 10.04 -7.78
C MET A 478 22.09 11.08 -8.89
N ARG A 479 23.16 11.50 -9.57
CA ARG A 479 23.08 12.35 -10.76
C ARG A 479 23.53 11.58 -12.00
N LYS A 480 22.80 11.71 -13.10
CA LYS A 480 23.23 11.21 -14.42
C LYS A 480 24.35 12.10 -14.98
N LYS A 481 25.50 11.53 -15.32
CA LYS A 481 26.62 12.25 -15.97
C LYS A 481 26.14 12.90 -17.27
N SER A 482 26.51 14.17 -17.50
CA SER A 482 26.27 14.83 -18.79
C SER A 482 27.20 14.28 -19.88
N ALA A 483 26.68 13.98 -21.07
CA ALA A 483 27.45 13.45 -22.21
C ALA A 483 28.59 14.38 -22.65
N ALA A 484 28.46 15.70 -22.40
CA ALA A 484 29.51 16.69 -22.65
C ALA A 484 30.84 16.39 -21.93
N VAL A 485 30.81 15.67 -20.80
CA VAL A 485 32.03 15.32 -20.03
C VAL A 485 32.80 14.16 -20.69
N GLN A 486 32.13 13.30 -21.46
CA GLN A 486 32.78 12.16 -22.13
C GLN A 486 33.67 12.57 -23.31
N GLN A 487 33.49 13.78 -23.88
CA GLN A 487 34.31 14.29 -24.99
C GLN A 487 35.61 15.00 -24.55
N GLN A 488 35.96 14.99 -23.26
CA GLN A 488 37.14 15.68 -22.72
C GLN A 488 38.20 14.76 -22.09
N VAL A 489 38.17 13.46 -22.39
CA VAL A 489 39.29 12.54 -22.07
C VAL A 489 40.04 12.23 -23.38
N PRO A 490 41.31 12.66 -23.54
CA PRO A 490 42.12 12.41 -24.75
C PRO A 490 42.51 10.94 -24.97
#